data_AF-A0A9D9G0Q7-F1
#
_entry.id   AF-A0A9D9G0Q7-F1
#
_cell.length_a   1.000
_cell.length_b   1.000
_cell.length_c   1.000
_cell.angle_alpha   90.00
_cell.angle_beta   90.00
_cell.angle_gamma   90.00
#
_symmetry.space_group_name_H-M   'P 1'
#
loop_
_entity.id
_entity.type
_entity.pdbx_description
1 polymer ?
#
loop_
_entity_poly.entity_id
_entity_poly.type
_entity_poly.pdbx_seq_one_letter_code
_entity_poly.pdbx_strand_id
1 'polypeptide(L)' 'MQAVNFFFVNALLFASLIAVVGVPVLYVTQPSTEEGQRESRRKIYSIAAVWVVLVFVTGIVSSLV' A
#
# COMPACT_ATOMS: atom_id res chain seq x y z
N MET A 1 14.22 11.49 -16.05
CA MET A 1 14.18 10.27 -15.19
C MET A 1 14.19 10.61 -13.70
N GLN A 2 15.08 11.49 -13.22
CA GLN A 2 15.21 11.80 -11.78
C GLN A 2 13.93 12.32 -11.09
N ALA A 3 13.17 13.24 -11.71
CA ALA A 3 11.89 13.72 -11.17
C ALA A 3 10.80 12.62 -11.09
N VAL A 4 10.80 11.70 -12.06
CA VAL A 4 9.88 10.55 -12.08
C VAL A 4 10.24 9.57 -10.96
N ASN A 5 11.55 9.32 -10.75
CA ASN A 5 12.03 8.50 -9.63
C ASN A 5 11.63 9.10 -8.28
N PHE A 6 11.84 10.41 -8.10
CA PHE A 6 11.43 11.12 -6.89
C PHE A 6 9.94 10.94 -6.60
N PHE A 7 9.08 11.05 -7.61
CA PHE A 7 7.64 10.83 -7.45
C PHE A 7 7.33 9.40 -6.95
N PHE A 8 7.88 8.36 -7.60
CA PHE A 8 7.58 6.97 -7.23
C PHE A 8 8.14 6.58 -5.87
N VAL A 9 9.35 7.04 -5.52
CA VAL A 9 9.92 6.82 -4.18
C VAL A 9 9.03 7.43 -3.11
N ASN A 10 8.56 8.67 -3.29
CA ASN A 10 7.66 9.30 -2.33
C ASN A 10 6.28 8.61 -2.29
N ALA A 11 5.72 8.23 -3.43
CA ALA A 11 4.46 7.48 -3.48
C ALA A 11 4.57 6.15 -2.72
N LEU A 12 5.69 5.43 -2.87
CA LEU A 12 5.97 4.20 -2.14
C LEU A 12 6.12 4.47 -0.63
N LEU A 13 6.78 5.55 -0.22
CA LEU A 13 6.89 5.95 1.19
C LEU A 13 5.51 6.22 1.81
N PHE A 14 4.66 6.99 1.15
CA PHE A 14 3.30 7.24 1.62
C PHE A 14 2.44 5.98 1.66
N ALA A 15 2.51 5.14 0.62
CA ALA A 15 1.82 3.86 0.61
C ALA A 15 2.29 2.93 1.74
N SER A 16 3.59 2.95 2.06
CA SER A 16 4.16 2.20 3.18
C SER A 16 3.61 2.69 4.52
N LEU A 17 3.51 4.01 4.71
CA LEU A 17 2.92 4.58 5.92
C LEU A 17 1.45 4.16 6.09
N ILE A 18 0.68 4.19 4.99
CA ILE A 18 -0.71 3.72 4.97
C ILE A 18 -0.78 2.22 5.30
N ALA A 19 0.15 1.40 4.80
CA ALA A 19 0.17 -0.02 5.11
C ALA A 19 0.50 -0.27 6.59
N VAL A 20 1.53 0.39 7.12
CA VAL A 20 2.00 0.24 8.51
C VAL A 20 0.95 0.67 9.53
N VAL A 21 0.22 1.77 9.27
CA VAL A 21 -0.80 2.28 10.19
C VAL A 21 -2.18 1.70 9.89
N GLY A 22 -2.58 1.70 8.62
CA GLY A 22 -3.92 1.33 8.18
C GLY A 22 -4.22 -0.15 8.36
N VAL A 23 -3.26 -1.05 8.12
CA VAL A 23 -3.51 -2.50 8.25
C VAL A 23 -3.81 -2.90 9.71
N PRO A 24 -2.98 -2.52 10.72
CA PRO A 24 -3.32 -2.79 12.12
C PRO A 24 -4.64 -2.16 12.55
N VAL A 25 -4.92 -0.92 12.15
CA VAL A 25 -6.20 -0.27 12.46
C VAL A 25 -7.36 -1.09 11.90
N LEU A 26 -7.30 -1.49 10.62
CA LEU A 26 -8.34 -2.31 10.00
C LEU A 26 -8.52 -3.68 10.68
N TYR A 27 -7.46 -4.29 11.21
CA TYR A 27 -7.56 -5.52 11.98
C TYR A 27 -8.20 -5.34 13.36
N VAL A 28 -7.90 -4.23 14.04
CA VAL A 28 -8.38 -3.98 15.41
C VAL A 28 -9.81 -3.42 15.41
N THR A 29 -10.18 -2.63 14.39
CA THR A 29 -11.50 -1.99 14.30
C THR A 29 -12.50 -2.77 13.45
N GLN A 30 -12.15 -3.94 12.91
CA GLN A 30 -13.09 -4.71 12.10
C GLN A 30 -14.30 -5.19 12.92
N PRO A 31 -15.51 -5.13 12.37
CA PRO A 31 -16.70 -5.69 13.02
C PRO A 31 -16.55 -7.20 13.26
N SER A 32 -17.24 -7.73 14.28
CA SER A 32 -17.30 -9.17 14.55
C SER A 32 -18.15 -9.95 13.53
N THR A 33 -18.93 -9.24 12.70
CA THR A 33 -19.74 -9.85 11.64
C THR A 33 -18.87 -10.35 10.49
N GLU A 34 -19.26 -11.47 9.88
CA GLU A 34 -18.51 -12.06 8.77
C GLU A 34 -18.37 -11.10 7.58
N GLU A 35 -19.44 -10.38 7.24
CA GLU A 35 -19.45 -9.36 6.19
C GLU A 35 -18.49 -8.20 6.49
N GLY A 36 -18.49 -7.71 7.74
CA GLY A 36 -17.59 -6.63 8.17
C GLY A 36 -16.11 -7.05 8.10
N GLN A 37 -15.79 -8.27 8.53
CA GLN A 37 -14.44 -8.81 8.40
C GLN A 37 -14.04 -9.00 6.92
N ARG A 38 -14.96 -9.44 6.07
CA ARG A 38 -14.70 -9.59 4.62
C ARG A 38 -14.40 -8.25 3.98
N GLU A 39 -15.11 -7.19 4.35
CA GLU A 39 -14.84 -5.83 3.88
C GLU A 39 -13.47 -5.33 4.35
N SER A 40 -13.13 -5.49 5.64
CA SER A 40 -11.81 -5.13 6.16
C SER A 40 -10.69 -5.87 5.45
N ARG A 41 -10.83 -7.20 5.22
CA ARG A 41 -9.87 -7.99 4.44
C ARG A 41 -9.72 -7.45 3.02
N ARG A 42 -10.81 -7.08 2.36
CA ARG A 42 -10.76 -6.49 1.01
C ARG A 42 -9.98 -5.18 1.01
N LYS A 43 -10.18 -4.30 2.00
CA LYS A 43 -9.43 -3.05 2.14
C LYS A 43 -7.93 -3.32 2.35
N ILE A 44 -7.59 -4.28 3.22
CA ILE A 44 -6.20 -4.68 3.47
C ILE A 44 -5.54 -5.20 2.18
N TYR A 45 -6.22 -6.07 1.43
CA TYR A 45 -5.70 -6.58 0.15
C TYR A 45 -5.52 -5.48 -0.90
N SER A 46 -6.42 -4.50 -0.97
CA SER A 46 -6.26 -3.34 -1.85
C SER A 46 -5.02 -2.53 -1.49
N ILE A 47 -4.78 -2.26 -0.20
CA ILE A 47 -3.58 -1.55 0.27
C ILE A 47 -2.31 -2.33 -0.10
N ALA A 48 -2.29 -3.64 0.18
CA ALA A 48 -1.16 -4.49 -0.14
C ALA A 48 -0.88 -4.55 -1.65
N ALA A 49 -1.93 -4.66 -2.48
CA ALA A 49 -1.78 -4.71 -3.93
C ALA A 49 -1.16 -3.41 -4.49
N VAL A 50 -1.67 -2.25 -4.05
CA VAL A 50 -1.12 -0.94 -4.45
C VAL A 50 0.33 -0.82 -4.02
N TRP A 51 0.65 -1.20 -2.78
CA TRP A 51 2.01 -1.15 -2.26
C TRP A 51 2.97 -2.02 -3.08
N VAL A 52 2.60 -3.27 -3.37
CA VAL A 52 3.42 -4.19 -4.16
C VAL A 52 3.67 -3.66 -5.57
N VAL A 53 2.64 -3.12 -6.25
CA VAL A 53 2.81 -2.51 -7.58
C VAL A 53 3.79 -1.35 -7.52
N LEU A 54 3.68 -0.48 -6.51
CA LEU A 54 4.60 0.64 -6.33
C LEU A 54 6.03 0.18 -6.09
N VAL A 55 6.26 -0.90 -5.33
CA VAL A 55 7.60 -1.49 -5.16
C VAL A 55 8.21 -1.86 -6.50
N PHE A 56 7.48 -2.62 -7.33
CA PHE A 56 8.01 -3.07 -8.63
C PHE A 56 8.25 -1.90 -9.58
N VAL A 57 7.30 -0.98 -9.70
CA VAL A 57 7.44 0.20 -10.56
C VAL A 57 8.60 1.06 -10.10
N THR A 58 8.77 1.27 -8.80
CA THR A 58 9.89 2.05 -8.25
C THR A 58 11.22 1.37 -8.56
N GLY A 59 11.33 0.04 -8.40
CA GLY A 59 12.53 -0.72 -8.75
C GLY A 59 12.90 -0.61 -10.23
N ILE A 60 11.92 -0.74 -11.12
CA ILE A 60 12.12 -0.56 -12.57
C ILE A 60 12.57 0.87 -12.87
N VAL A 61 11.85 1.88 -12.38
CA VAL A 61 12.18 3.28 -12.63
C VAL A 61 13.58 3.62 -12.09
N SER A 62 13.91 3.18 -10.88
CA SER A 62 15.24 3.39 -10.27
C SER A 62 16.37 2.74 -11.07
N SER A 63 16.12 1.63 -11.77
CA SER A 63 17.13 1.00 -12.64
C SER A 63 17.41 1.76 -13.95
N LEU A 64 16.54 2.71 -14.31
CA LEU A 64 16.57 3.48 -15.56
C LEU A 64 16.96 4.96 -15.34
N VAL A 65 17.27 5.37 -14.11
CA VAL A 65 17.60 6.74 -13.69
C VAL A 65 19.08 6.80 -13.36
#